data_AF-A0A6N8L4L2-F1
#
_entry.id   AF-A0A6N8L4L2-F1
#
_cell.length_a   1.000
_cell.length_b   1.000
_cell.length_c   1.000
_cell.angle_alpha   90.00
_cell.angle_beta   90.00
_cell.angle_gamma   90.00
#
_symmetry.space_group_name_H-M   'P 1'
#
loop_
_entity.id
_entity.type
_entity.pdbx_description
1 polymer ?
#
loop_
_entity_poly.entity_id
_entity_poly.type
_entity_poly.pdbx_seq_one_letter_code
_entity_poly.pdbx_strand_id
1 'polypeptide(L)'
;MYQTLGQTIEREPWTSITDKCWNFDLETIEKNGDYIDIMRHISRISNGELIFDNLKDYVDIEGGKAWTSFNCHGDSYKWSLKVDGEWVDVELFDKVQLLAQKYQTKGRLTTFDTGGQDFVLGFYSKEELESIKQKTGLEIVLVGSKGQ
;
A
#
# COMPACT_ATOMS: atom_id res chain seq x y z
N MET A 1 -1.10 -14.68 12.58
CA MET A 1 0.23 -14.95 11.98
C MET A 1 0.49 -14.07 10.76
N TYR A 2 -0.37 -14.05 9.73
CA TYR A 2 -0.13 -13.20 8.55
C TYR A 2 -0.12 -11.69 8.87
N GLN A 3 -1.05 -11.21 9.69
CA GLN A 3 -1.04 -9.84 10.23
C GLN A 3 0.26 -9.52 10.97
N THR A 4 0.70 -10.42 11.86
CA THR A 4 1.97 -10.27 12.60
C THR A 4 3.18 -10.14 11.68
N LEU A 5 3.22 -10.84 10.54
CA LEU A 5 4.30 -10.68 9.58
C LEU A 5 4.31 -9.29 8.94
N GLY A 6 3.14 -8.67 8.75
CA GLY A 6 3.02 -7.33 8.21
C GLY A 6 3.45 -6.22 9.17
N GLN A 7 3.62 -6.51 10.46
CA GLN A 7 3.94 -5.52 11.48
C GLN A 7 5.43 -5.14 11.51
N THR A 8 5.74 -4.13 12.32
CA THR A 8 7.09 -3.73 12.69
C THR A 8 7.49 -4.36 14.02
N ILE A 9 8.80 -4.45 14.28
CA ILE A 9 9.28 -4.71 15.63
C ILE A 9 8.93 -3.50 16.48
N GLU A 10 8.23 -3.71 17.60
CA GLU A 10 7.74 -2.68 18.55
C GLU A 10 8.88 -2.04 19.39
N ARG A 11 9.90 -1.52 18.70
CA ARG A 11 11.00 -0.74 19.25
C ARG A 11 11.70 0.00 18.12
N GLU A 12 12.29 1.15 18.42
CA GLU A 12 13.14 1.87 17.46
C GLU A 12 14.24 0.93 16.87
N PRO A 13 14.46 0.97 15.54
CA PRO A 13 13.95 1.94 14.57
C PRO A 13 12.65 1.52 13.87
N TRP A 14 11.81 0.69 14.50
CA TRP A 14 10.52 0.21 13.96
C TRP A 14 10.68 -0.61 12.67
N THR A 15 11.69 -1.49 12.65
CA THR A 15 12.01 -2.32 11.48
C THR A 15 10.84 -3.23 11.10
N SER A 16 10.45 -3.28 9.82
CA SER A 16 9.45 -4.22 9.32
C SER A 16 9.90 -5.68 9.54
N ILE A 17 8.97 -6.55 9.91
CA ILE A 17 9.25 -7.98 10.16
C ILE A 17 9.55 -8.73 8.84
N THR A 18 8.90 -8.34 7.74
CA THR A 18 9.18 -8.88 6.41
C THR A 18 8.91 -7.87 5.31
N ASP A 19 9.59 -8.02 4.17
CA ASP A 19 9.34 -7.28 2.92
C ASP A 19 8.30 -7.94 2.01
N LYS A 20 7.49 -8.88 2.53
CA LYS A 20 6.47 -9.60 1.75
C LYS A 20 5.06 -9.07 1.93
N CYS A 21 4.78 -8.42 3.05
CA CYS A 21 3.51 -7.80 3.33
C CYS A 21 3.69 -6.65 4.33
N TRP A 22 2.61 -5.92 4.56
CA TRP A 22 2.57 -4.79 5.46
C TRP A 22 1.20 -4.72 6.11
N ASN A 23 1.14 -4.67 7.43
CA ASN A 23 -0.09 -4.38 8.16
C ASN A 23 -0.27 -2.86 8.18
N PHE A 24 -1.35 -2.40 7.59
CA PHE A 24 -1.59 -1.00 7.34
C PHE A 24 -2.86 -0.54 8.06
N ASP A 25 -2.71 0.50 8.88
CA ASP A 25 -3.82 1.19 9.54
C ASP A 25 -4.44 2.22 8.59
N LEU A 26 -5.77 2.21 8.45
CA LEU A 26 -6.49 3.16 7.60
C LEU A 26 -6.55 4.58 8.21
N GLU A 27 -6.48 4.70 9.53
CA GLU A 27 -6.58 5.96 10.28
C GLU A 27 -5.16 6.46 10.63
N THR A 28 -4.42 6.91 9.61
CA THR A 28 -2.98 7.19 9.71
C THR A 28 -2.53 8.51 9.08
N ILE A 29 -3.44 9.30 8.49
CA ILE A 29 -3.10 10.54 7.79
C ILE A 29 -3.24 11.71 8.76
N GLU A 30 -2.12 12.29 9.18
CA GLU A 30 -2.07 13.42 10.11
C GLU A 30 -1.36 14.64 9.49
N LYS A 31 -0.35 14.41 8.64
CA LYS A 31 0.60 15.45 8.20
C LYS A 31 1.32 15.10 6.89
N ASN A 32 2.10 16.06 6.41
CA ASN A 32 3.07 15.83 5.33
C ASN A 32 4.07 14.74 5.74
N GLY A 33 4.33 13.79 4.85
CA GLY A 33 5.16 12.61 5.07
C GLY A 33 4.35 11.32 5.05
N ASP A 34 3.08 11.34 5.46
CA ASP A 34 2.33 10.10 5.68
C ASP A 34 2.03 9.38 4.36
N TYR A 35 1.68 10.11 3.30
CA TYR A 35 1.53 9.52 1.97
C TYR A 35 2.88 9.11 1.36
N ILE A 36 3.97 9.78 1.72
CA ILE A 36 5.31 9.35 1.31
C ILE A 36 5.64 8.00 1.93
N ASP A 37 5.35 7.83 3.22
CA ASP A 37 5.64 6.60 3.94
C ASP A 37 4.78 5.43 3.43
N ILE A 38 3.49 5.65 3.13
CA ILE A 38 2.65 4.66 2.43
C ILE A 38 3.30 4.20 1.13
N MET A 39 3.71 5.14 0.27
CA MET A 39 4.33 4.81 -1.02
C MET A 39 5.65 4.05 -0.85
N ARG A 40 6.45 4.38 0.17
CA ARG A 40 7.68 3.64 0.51
C ARG A 40 7.39 2.21 0.95
N HIS A 41 6.39 2.00 1.81
CA HIS A 41 6.00 0.65 2.22
C HIS A 41 5.48 -0.17 1.04
N ILE A 42 4.74 0.43 0.10
CA ILE A 42 4.32 -0.26 -1.12
C ILE A 42 5.53 -0.64 -1.98
N SER A 43 6.48 0.28 -2.17
CA SER A 43 7.70 -0.01 -2.93
C SER A 43 8.49 -1.16 -2.30
N ARG A 44 8.63 -1.16 -0.97
CA ARG A 44 9.27 -2.22 -0.19
C ARG A 44 8.61 -3.58 -0.42
N ILE A 45 7.29 -3.69 -0.24
CA ILE A 45 6.59 -4.99 -0.42
C ILE A 45 6.54 -5.44 -1.88
N SER A 46 6.67 -4.51 -2.83
CA SER A 46 6.76 -4.83 -4.26
C SER A 46 8.10 -5.44 -4.67
N ASN A 47 9.06 -5.58 -3.74
CA ASN A 47 10.38 -6.14 -4.00
C ASN A 47 11.10 -5.47 -5.20
N GLY A 48 10.95 -4.15 -5.32
CA GLY A 48 11.57 -3.34 -6.36
C GLY A 48 10.85 -3.37 -7.72
N GLU A 49 9.70 -4.03 -7.85
CA GLU A 49 8.91 -3.98 -9.08
C GLU A 49 8.20 -2.63 -9.26
N LEU A 50 7.85 -1.96 -8.16
CA LEU A 50 7.39 -0.57 -8.15
C LEU A 50 8.37 0.27 -7.34
N ILE A 51 9.11 1.12 -8.04
CA ILE A 51 10.02 2.08 -7.43
C ILE A 51 9.42 3.46 -7.59
N PHE A 52 9.25 4.16 -6.46
CA PHE A 52 8.80 5.54 -6.44
C PHE A 52 9.97 6.42 -6.02
N ASP A 53 10.34 7.37 -6.86
CA ASP A 53 11.37 8.37 -6.58
C ASP A 53 10.80 9.79 -6.57
N ASN A 54 11.58 10.75 -6.06
CA ASN A 54 11.17 12.15 -5.96
C ASN A 54 9.80 12.35 -5.29
N LEU A 55 9.51 11.51 -4.28
CA LEU A 55 8.27 11.54 -3.50
C LEU A 55 8.12 12.86 -2.75
N LYS A 56 6.96 13.49 -2.93
CA LYS A 56 6.51 14.69 -2.22
C LYS A 56 5.03 14.56 -1.96
N ASP A 57 4.59 15.00 -0.80
CA ASP A 57 3.18 15.10 -0.49
C ASP A 57 2.85 16.45 0.13
N TYR A 58 1.55 16.66 0.29
CA TYR A 58 0.97 17.75 1.04
C TYR A 58 -0.34 17.26 1.62
N VAL A 59 -0.53 17.51 2.91
CA VAL A 59 -1.71 17.17 3.68
C VAL A 59 -2.12 18.41 4.49
N ASP A 60 -3.34 18.84 4.26
CA ASP A 60 -4.03 19.88 5.01
C ASP A 60 -5.44 19.37 5.29
N ILE A 61 -5.63 18.77 6.47
CA ILE A 61 -6.89 18.14 6.88
C ILE A 61 -7.97 19.22 7.06
N GLU A 62 -7.65 20.28 7.80
CA GLU A 62 -8.55 21.41 8.04
C GLU A 62 -8.94 22.14 6.75
N GLY A 63 -7.98 22.30 5.83
CA GLY A 63 -8.22 22.87 4.51
C GLY A 63 -8.82 21.89 3.48
N GLY A 64 -9.02 20.63 3.84
CA GLY A 64 -9.62 19.60 2.98
C GLY A 64 -8.79 19.28 1.72
N LYS A 65 -7.46 19.39 1.79
CA LYS A 65 -6.58 19.24 0.63
C LYS A 65 -5.42 18.28 0.88
N ALA A 66 -5.38 17.22 0.08
CA ALA A 66 -4.24 16.31 0.04
C ALA A 66 -3.80 15.99 -1.40
N TRP A 67 -2.50 15.79 -1.60
CA TRP A 67 -1.94 15.27 -2.85
C TRP A 67 -0.59 14.62 -2.62
N THR A 68 -0.22 13.70 -3.52
CA THR A 68 1.14 13.14 -3.63
C THR A 68 1.68 13.33 -5.05
N SER A 69 2.99 13.47 -5.18
CA SER A 69 3.71 13.58 -6.46
C SER A 69 5.02 12.79 -6.37
N PHE A 70 5.34 12.09 -7.45
CA PHE A 70 6.47 11.17 -7.51
C PHE A 70 6.78 10.84 -8.97
N ASN A 71 7.92 10.19 -9.22
CA ASN A 71 8.15 9.47 -10.46
C ASN A 71 8.08 7.96 -10.23
N CYS A 72 7.63 7.24 -11.25
CA CYS A 72 7.62 5.78 -11.25
C CYS A 72 8.04 5.31 -12.65
N HIS A 73 9.09 4.48 -12.73
CA HIS A 73 9.63 3.95 -14.00
C HIS A 73 9.86 5.04 -15.07
N GLY A 74 10.28 6.23 -14.66
CA GLY A 74 10.58 7.37 -15.54
C GLY A 74 9.40 8.29 -15.88
N ASP A 75 8.16 7.91 -15.54
CA ASP A 75 6.99 8.79 -15.70
C ASP A 75 6.74 9.59 -14.41
N SER A 76 6.31 10.85 -14.57
CA SER A 76 5.96 11.72 -13.44
C SER A 76 4.46 11.73 -13.18
N TYR A 77 4.10 11.68 -11.90
CA TYR A 77 2.74 11.64 -11.41
C TYR A 77 2.46 12.73 -10.39
N LYS A 78 1.22 13.22 -10.39
CA LYS A 78 0.64 14.00 -9.31
C LYS A 78 -0.81 13.58 -9.11
N TRP A 79 -1.10 12.99 -7.95
CA TRP A 79 -2.43 12.50 -7.60
C TRP A 79 -3.04 13.40 -6.53
N SER A 80 -4.21 13.94 -6.82
CA SER A 80 -5.10 14.48 -5.79
C SER A 80 -5.70 13.33 -4.99
N LEU A 81 -5.81 13.55 -3.68
CA LEU A 81 -6.27 12.56 -2.72
C LEU A 81 -7.46 13.13 -1.97
N LYS A 82 -8.46 12.28 -1.69
CA LYS A 82 -9.59 12.64 -0.83
C LYS A 82 -9.08 12.86 0.59
N VAL A 83 -9.58 13.91 1.25
CA VAL A 83 -9.40 14.13 2.69
C VAL A 83 -10.67 13.72 3.41
N ASP A 84 -10.54 12.88 4.42
CA ASP A 84 -11.64 12.37 5.24
C ASP A 84 -11.16 12.21 6.69
N GLY A 85 -10.99 13.33 7.40
CA GLY A 85 -10.31 13.33 8.70
C GLY A 85 -8.91 12.73 8.59
N GLU A 86 -8.60 11.79 9.48
CA GLU A 86 -7.31 11.08 9.54
C GLU A 86 -7.27 9.82 8.65
N TRP A 87 -8.32 9.59 7.86
CA TRP A 87 -8.43 8.41 7.01
C TRP A 87 -7.70 8.58 5.69
N VAL A 88 -7.01 7.52 5.27
CA VAL A 88 -6.37 7.42 3.96
C VAL A 88 -7.38 7.37 2.81
N ASP A 89 -7.04 8.02 1.69
CA ASP A 89 -7.75 7.83 0.43
C ASP A 89 -7.49 6.41 -0.12
N VAL A 90 -8.45 5.49 0.07
CA VAL A 90 -8.33 4.10 -0.36
C VAL A 90 -8.20 3.93 -1.88
N GLU A 91 -8.63 4.91 -2.69
CA GLU A 91 -8.41 4.89 -4.14
C GLU A 91 -6.91 4.96 -4.51
N LEU A 92 -6.05 5.39 -3.58
CA LEU A 92 -4.61 5.32 -3.74
C LEU A 92 -4.15 3.90 -4.11
N PHE A 93 -4.69 2.87 -3.47
CA PHE A 93 -4.29 1.49 -3.73
C PHE A 93 -4.72 1.03 -5.12
N ASP A 94 -5.90 1.45 -5.59
CA ASP A 94 -6.35 1.18 -6.96
C ASP A 94 -5.47 1.90 -8.00
N LYS A 95 -5.09 3.16 -7.73
CA LYS A 95 -4.14 3.91 -8.58
C LYS A 95 -2.79 3.20 -8.67
N VAL A 96 -2.27 2.68 -7.56
CA VAL A 96 -1.02 1.90 -7.57
C VAL A 96 -1.18 0.55 -8.28
N GLN A 97 -2.31 -0.12 -8.12
CA GLN A 97 -2.62 -1.34 -8.86
C GLN A 97 -2.65 -1.10 -10.38
N LEU A 98 -3.16 0.05 -10.84
CA LEU A 98 -3.08 0.46 -12.24
C LEU A 98 -1.64 0.72 -12.71
N LEU A 99 -0.75 1.23 -11.84
CA LEU A 99 0.68 1.33 -12.16
C LEU A 99 1.32 -0.06 -12.34
N ALA A 100 1.01 -1.00 -11.45
CA ALA A 100 1.49 -2.38 -11.56
C ALA A 100 1.09 -3.01 -12.91
N GLN A 101 -0.15 -2.75 -13.36
CA GLN A 101 -0.62 -3.17 -14.68
C GLN A 101 0.10 -2.44 -15.82
N LYS A 102 0.22 -1.11 -15.74
CA LYS A 102 0.86 -0.27 -16.76
C LYS A 102 2.31 -0.71 -17.01
N TYR A 103 3.08 -0.93 -15.95
CA TYR A 103 4.48 -1.35 -16.02
C TYR A 103 4.68 -2.85 -16.12
N GLN A 104 3.59 -3.61 -16.28
CA GLN A 104 3.63 -5.05 -16.50
C GLN A 104 4.45 -5.79 -15.43
N THR A 105 4.32 -5.39 -14.18
CA THR A 105 4.96 -6.08 -13.06
C THR A 105 4.46 -7.52 -13.00
N LYS A 106 5.25 -8.41 -12.42
CA LYS A 106 4.87 -9.79 -12.12
C LYS A 106 3.85 -9.82 -10.99
N GLY A 107 4.10 -9.06 -9.92
CA GLY A 107 3.20 -8.98 -8.78
C GLY A 107 2.02 -8.01 -8.96
N ARG A 108 1.00 -8.18 -8.14
CA ARG A 108 -0.18 -7.31 -8.00
C ARG A 108 -0.44 -7.03 -6.53
N LEU A 109 -0.97 -5.85 -6.23
CA LEU A 109 -1.41 -5.53 -4.87
C LEU A 109 -2.57 -6.44 -4.45
N THR A 110 -2.50 -6.88 -3.20
CA THR A 110 -3.51 -7.72 -2.57
C THR A 110 -3.83 -7.23 -1.18
N THR A 111 -5.05 -7.45 -0.71
CA THR A 111 -5.46 -7.17 0.67
C THR A 111 -5.94 -8.43 1.37
N PHE A 112 -5.73 -8.46 2.67
CA PHE A 112 -6.36 -9.39 3.60
C PHE A 112 -7.03 -8.57 4.69
N ASP A 113 -8.34 -8.74 4.82
CA ASP A 113 -9.16 -8.06 5.82
C ASP A 113 -8.89 -8.66 7.21
N THR A 114 -8.51 -7.82 8.17
CA THR A 114 -8.27 -8.23 9.56
C THR A 114 -9.57 -8.21 10.39
N GLY A 115 -10.65 -7.64 9.86
CA GLY A 115 -11.90 -7.37 10.55
C GLY A 115 -11.88 -6.08 11.39
N GLY A 116 -10.86 -5.24 11.25
CA GLY A 116 -10.66 -3.99 11.98
C GLY A 116 -10.60 -2.75 11.09
N GLN A 117 -9.92 -1.70 11.60
CA GLN A 117 -9.57 -0.49 10.83
C GLN A 117 -8.24 -0.67 10.07
N ASP A 118 -7.63 -1.86 10.12
CA ASP A 118 -6.41 -2.19 9.40
C ASP A 118 -6.65 -3.27 8.33
N PHE A 119 -5.70 -3.44 7.44
CA PHE A 119 -5.64 -4.60 6.56
C PHE A 119 -4.18 -4.95 6.27
N VAL A 120 -3.94 -6.20 5.85
CA VAL A 120 -2.61 -6.60 5.40
C VAL A 120 -2.50 -6.42 3.90
N LEU A 121 -1.63 -5.50 3.47
CA LEU A 121 -1.26 -5.30 2.08
C LEU A 121 -0.14 -6.27 1.69
N GLY A 122 -0.29 -6.93 0.54
CA GLY A 122 0.73 -7.77 -0.07
C GLY A 122 0.95 -7.38 -1.53
N PHE A 123 2.04 -7.88 -2.12
CA PHE A 123 2.32 -7.75 -3.54
C PHE A 123 2.78 -9.10 -4.08
N TYR A 124 1.89 -9.81 -4.75
CA TYR A 124 2.11 -11.21 -5.12
C TYR A 124 1.94 -11.43 -6.61
N SER A 125 2.83 -12.23 -7.20
CA SER A 125 2.53 -12.89 -8.48
C SER A 125 1.33 -13.82 -8.32
N LYS A 126 0.75 -14.23 -9.46
CA LYS A 126 -0.38 -15.17 -9.46
C LYS A 126 -0.01 -16.47 -8.74
N GLU A 127 1.17 -17.02 -9.03
CA GLU A 127 1.65 -18.27 -8.44
C GLU A 127 1.89 -18.13 -6.93
N GLU A 128 2.46 -17.01 -6.48
CA GLU A 128 2.65 -16.74 -5.06
C GLU A 128 1.32 -16.59 -4.33
N LEU A 129 0.35 -15.87 -4.92
CA LEU A 129 -0.98 -15.67 -4.34
C LEU A 129 -1.73 -16.99 -4.18
N GLU A 130 -1.71 -17.86 -5.20
CA GLU A 130 -2.31 -19.18 -5.11
C GLU A 130 -1.60 -20.05 -4.06
N SER A 131 -0.26 -20.00 -4.00
CA SER A 131 0.50 -20.78 -3.01
C SER A 131 0.19 -20.34 -1.57
N ILE A 132 0.12 -19.04 -1.28
CA ILE A 132 -0.16 -18.56 0.08
C ILE A 132 -1.59 -18.90 0.49
N LYS A 133 -2.58 -18.74 -0.40
CA LYS A 133 -3.96 -19.14 -0.16
C LYS A 133 -4.06 -20.62 0.16
N GLN A 134 -3.45 -21.47 -0.66
CA GLN A 134 -3.48 -22.93 -0.46
C GLN A 134 -2.85 -23.34 0.87
N LYS A 135 -1.72 -22.73 1.26
CA LYS A 135 -0.98 -23.09 2.47
C LYS A 135 -1.61 -22.57 3.75
N THR A 136 -2.32 -21.45 3.69
CA THR A 136 -2.81 -20.75 4.89
C THR A 136 -4.32 -20.80 5.06
N GLY A 137 -5.07 -21.05 3.98
CA GLY A 137 -6.53 -20.95 3.96
C GLY A 137 -7.06 -19.52 4.06
N LEU A 138 -6.19 -18.50 3.94
CA LEU A 138 -6.59 -17.09 4.08
C LEU A 138 -7.28 -16.56 2.81
N GLU A 139 -8.32 -15.74 3.02
CA GLU A 139 -9.01 -15.02 1.95
C GLU A 139 -8.27 -13.74 1.57
N ILE A 140 -7.19 -13.89 0.79
CA ILE A 140 -6.43 -12.77 0.26
C ILE A 140 -7.00 -12.37 -1.11
N VAL A 141 -7.33 -11.11 -1.34
CA VAL A 141 -7.98 -10.66 -2.59
C VAL A 141 -7.12 -9.63 -3.34
N LEU A 142 -7.26 -9.53 -4.66
CA LEU A 142 -6.57 -8.50 -5.44
C LEU A 142 -7.17 -7.11 -5.12
N VAL A 143 -6.35 -6.07 -5.05
CA VAL A 143 -6.86 -4.69 -5.05
C VAL A 143 -7.61 -4.44 -6.36
N GLY A 144 -8.76 -3.75 -6.27
CA GLY A 144 -9.68 -3.54 -7.40
C GLY A 144 -10.52 -4.76 -7.81
N SER A 145 -10.44 -5.90 -7.10
CA SER A 145 -11.30 -7.06 -7.40
C SER A 145 -12.69 -7.02 -6.75
N LYS A 146 -12.97 -6.02 -5.90
CA LYS A 146 -14.35 -5.69 -5.51
C LYS A 146 -14.95 -4.80 -6.59
N GLY A 147 -15.54 -5.43 -7.61
CA GLY A 147 -16.10 -4.75 -8.77
C GLY A 147 -16.81 -5.67 -9.76
N GLN A 148 -17.85 -6.38 -9.31
CA GLN A 148 -19.14 -6.51 -9.99
C GLN A 148 -20.23 -6.69 -8.93
#